data_AF-A0A521B091-F1
#
_entry.id   AF-A0A521B091-F1
#
_cell.length_a   1.000
_cell.length_b   1.000
_cell.length_c   1.000
_cell.angle_alpha   90.00
_cell.angle_beta   90.00
_cell.angle_gamma   90.00
#
_symmetry.space_group_name_H-M   'P 1'
#
loop_
_entity.id
_entity.type
_entity.pdbx_description
1 polymer ?
#
loop_
_entity_poly.entity_id
_entity_poly.type
_entity_poly.pdbx_seq_one_letter_code
_entity_poly.pdbx_strand_id
1 'polypeptide(L)'
;MKNFKAGRYINQGTFKSFQPEKINKQWVLENMELVNLLSQADRQLGKLDMYSEYIPNIDLFISMHIAKEATKSSKIEGTKTNIEEVLLDKDDVNEEKRNDWEEVQNYISALNSAIENLKKLL
;
A
#
# COMPACT_ATOMS: atom_id res chain seq x y z
N MET A 1 11.29 -7.02 -20.87
CA MET A 1 11.10 -7.82 -19.63
C MET A 1 11.18 -9.33 -19.81
N LYS A 2 10.99 -9.92 -21.01
CA LYS A 2 11.12 -11.37 -21.23
C LYS A 2 12.44 -11.98 -20.73
N ASN A 3 13.50 -11.17 -20.64
CA ASN A 3 14.81 -11.55 -20.10
C ASN A 3 15.21 -10.76 -18.84
N PHE A 4 14.24 -10.29 -18.03
CA PHE A 4 14.56 -9.59 -16.80
C PHE A 4 15.28 -10.53 -15.84
N LYS A 5 16.46 -10.12 -15.37
CA LYS A 5 17.18 -10.78 -14.29
C LYS A 5 17.03 -9.93 -13.03
N ALA A 6 16.51 -10.53 -11.96
CA ALA A 6 16.28 -9.84 -10.70
C ALA A 6 17.56 -9.32 -10.05
N GLY A 7 18.70 -9.92 -10.38
CA GLY A 7 20.01 -9.55 -9.86
C GLY A 7 21.04 -10.62 -10.14
N ARG A 8 22.19 -10.51 -9.49
CA ARG A 8 23.28 -11.49 -9.57
C ARG A 8 23.93 -11.71 -8.21
N TYR A 9 24.35 -12.94 -7.95
CA TYR A 9 25.20 -13.24 -6.80
C TYR A 9 26.65 -12.88 -7.13
N ILE A 10 27.25 -12.03 -6.31
CA ILE A 10 28.66 -11.64 -6.43
C ILE A 10 29.42 -12.21 -5.24
N ASN A 11 30.55 -12.85 -5.53
CA ASN A 11 31.48 -13.30 -4.50
C ASN A 11 32.30 -12.09 -4.00
N GLN A 12 32.18 -11.78 -2.72
CA GLN A 12 32.89 -10.69 -2.04
C GLN A 12 34.08 -11.22 -1.21
N GLY A 13 34.65 -12.35 -1.62
CA GLY A 13 35.78 -13.01 -0.95
C GLY A 13 35.29 -14.03 0.07
N THR A 14 34.94 -13.57 1.27
CA THR A 14 34.52 -14.46 2.39
C THR A 14 33.03 -14.82 2.36
N PHE A 15 32.21 -14.08 1.61
CA PHE A 15 30.78 -14.34 1.47
C PHE A 15 30.27 -14.02 0.06
N LYS A 16 29.10 -14.55 -0.28
CA LYS A 16 28.36 -14.18 -1.50
C LYS A 16 27.23 -13.22 -1.13
N SER A 17 27.06 -12.17 -1.93
CA SER A 17 25.96 -11.21 -1.78
C SER A 17 25.08 -11.22 -3.02
N PHE A 18 23.76 -11.16 -2.84
CA PHE A 18 22.83 -10.90 -3.94
C PHE A 18 22.79 -9.40 -4.21
N GLN A 19 23.14 -9.00 -5.43
CA GLN A 19 23.02 -7.62 -5.87
C GLN A 19 21.82 -7.50 -6.82
N PRO A 20 20.75 -6.81 -6.41
CA PRO A 20 19.57 -6.62 -7.24
C PRO A 20 19.90 -5.76 -8.47
N GLU A 21 19.25 -6.06 -9.58
CA GLU A 21 19.36 -5.26 -10.80
C GLU A 21 18.60 -3.94 -10.63
N LYS A 22 19.07 -2.87 -11.26
CA LYS A 22 18.39 -1.57 -11.23
C LYS A 22 16.99 -1.68 -11.87
N ILE A 23 15.98 -1.17 -11.17
CA ILE A 23 14.57 -1.19 -11.61
C ILE A 23 14.19 0.01 -12.51
N ASN A 24 15.01 1.06 -12.54
CA ASN A 24 14.74 2.30 -13.28
C ASN A 24 15.11 2.17 -14.78
N LYS A 25 14.45 1.24 -15.47
CA LYS A 25 14.63 1.03 -16.91
C LYS A 25 13.37 1.47 -17.65
N GLN A 26 13.49 1.88 -18.90
CA GLN A 26 12.33 2.18 -19.73
C GLN A 26 11.49 0.91 -19.94
N TRP A 27 10.19 1.03 -19.75
CA TRP A 27 9.25 -0.08 -19.88
C TRP A 27 8.72 -0.10 -21.31
N VAL A 28 8.85 -1.25 -21.99
CA VAL A 28 8.25 -1.50 -23.30
C VAL A 28 7.15 -2.54 -23.11
N LEU A 29 5.90 -2.14 -23.35
CA LEU A 29 4.72 -2.99 -23.23
C LEU A 29 4.38 -3.58 -24.60
N GLU A 30 4.79 -4.82 -24.83
CA GLU A 30 4.56 -5.52 -26.11
C GLU A 30 3.28 -6.39 -26.10
N ASN A 31 2.70 -6.64 -24.93
CA ASN A 31 1.53 -7.49 -24.80
C ASN A 31 0.24 -6.66 -24.92
N MET A 32 -0.50 -6.85 -26.03
CA MET A 32 -1.74 -6.13 -26.31
C MET A 32 -2.85 -6.43 -25.29
N GLU A 33 -2.90 -7.63 -24.70
CA GLU A 33 -3.84 -7.96 -23.63
C GLU A 33 -3.57 -7.12 -22.38
N LEU A 34 -2.29 -6.97 -22.01
CA LEU A 34 -1.87 -6.11 -20.90
C LEU A 34 -2.23 -4.65 -21.16
N VAL A 35 -2.00 -4.15 -22.38
CA VAL A 35 -2.40 -2.78 -22.76
C VAL A 35 -3.90 -2.59 -22.63
N ASN A 36 -4.70 -3.58 -23.04
CA ASN A 36 -6.15 -3.52 -22.91
C ASN A 36 -6.59 -3.52 -21.43
N LEU A 37 -5.97 -4.33 -20.57
CA LEU A 37 -6.24 -4.33 -19.13
C LEU A 37 -5.86 -3.00 -18.46
N LEU A 38 -4.73 -2.40 -18.85
CA LEU A 38 -4.33 -1.07 -18.37
C LEU A 38 -5.36 0.00 -18.77
N SER A 39 -5.80 0.01 -20.04
CA SER A 39 -6.83 0.95 -20.49
C SER A 39 -8.15 0.77 -19.73
N GLN A 40 -8.51 -0.46 -19.36
CA GLN A 40 -9.69 -0.69 -18.51
C GLN A 40 -9.49 -0.17 -17.09
N ALA A 41 -8.32 -0.40 -16.49
CA ALA A 41 -7.98 0.10 -15.17
C ALA A 41 -8.04 1.64 -15.11
N ASP A 42 -7.44 2.32 -16.09
CA ASP A 42 -7.45 3.79 -16.19
C ASP A 42 -8.88 4.35 -16.24
N ARG A 43 -9.78 3.70 -17.02
CA ARG A 43 -11.19 4.11 -17.07
C ARG A 43 -11.90 3.92 -15.74
N GLN A 44 -11.60 2.86 -14.99
CA GLN A 44 -12.23 2.65 -13.68
C GLN A 44 -11.69 3.64 -12.64
N LEU A 45 -10.40 4.01 -12.71
CA LEU A 45 -9.83 5.07 -11.88
C LEU A 45 -10.49 6.42 -12.17
N GLY A 46 -10.67 6.77 -13.45
CA GLY A 46 -11.39 8.00 -13.81
C GLY A 46 -12.84 8.04 -13.33
N LYS A 47 -13.54 6.89 -13.34
CA LYS A 47 -14.89 6.79 -12.75
C LYS A 47 -14.88 6.96 -11.24
N LEU A 48 -13.89 6.38 -10.56
CA LEU A 48 -13.73 6.53 -9.11
C LEU A 48 -13.50 7.99 -8.72
N ASP A 49 -12.63 8.68 -9.47
CA ASP A 49 -12.34 10.09 -9.30
C ASP A 49 -13.62 10.94 -9.45
N MET A 50 -14.39 10.73 -10.52
CA MET A 50 -15.68 11.39 -10.71
C MET A 50 -16.66 11.12 -9.57
N TYR A 51 -16.73 9.89 -9.03
CA TYR A 51 -17.61 9.60 -7.89
C TYR A 51 -17.21 10.34 -6.61
N SER A 52 -15.92 10.67 -6.45
CA SER A 52 -15.43 11.39 -5.27
C SER A 52 -16.06 12.78 -5.11
N GLU A 53 -16.44 13.43 -6.24
CA GLU A 53 -17.09 14.75 -6.24
C GLU A 53 -18.47 14.74 -5.57
N TYR A 54 -19.13 13.58 -5.50
CA TYR A 54 -20.46 13.44 -4.92
C TYR A 54 -20.44 13.06 -3.43
N ILE A 55 -19.24 12.91 -2.84
CA ILE A 55 -19.09 12.50 -1.44
C ILE A 55 -19.11 13.75 -0.55
N PRO A 56 -20.07 13.88 0.38
CA PRO A 56 -20.20 15.09 1.22
C PRO A 56 -18.98 15.38 2.11
N ASN A 57 -18.32 14.33 2.58
CA ASN A 57 -17.09 14.43 3.37
C ASN A 57 -16.09 13.39 2.87
N ILE A 58 -15.23 13.80 1.94
CA ILE A 58 -14.23 12.94 1.31
C ILE A 58 -13.17 12.47 2.31
N ASP A 59 -12.80 13.31 3.27
CA ASP A 59 -11.77 12.99 4.26
C ASP A 59 -12.19 11.84 5.18
N LEU A 60 -13.44 11.87 5.66
CA LEU A 60 -14.03 10.78 6.44
C LEU A 60 -14.18 9.51 5.60
N PHE A 61 -14.55 9.64 4.33
CA PHE A 61 -14.66 8.49 3.44
C PHE A 61 -13.30 7.81 3.22
N ILE A 62 -12.25 8.60 3.01
CA ILE A 62 -10.88 8.12 2.84
C ILE A 62 -10.38 7.48 4.14
N SER A 63 -10.59 8.10 5.30
CA SER A 63 -10.11 7.57 6.58
C SER A 63 -10.69 6.18 6.87
N MET A 64 -11.97 5.97 6.56
CA MET A 64 -12.62 4.66 6.67
C MET A 64 -12.02 3.61 5.71
N HIS A 65 -11.64 4.02 4.49
CA HIS A 65 -10.99 3.13 3.54
C HIS A 65 -9.56 2.77 3.96
N ILE A 66 -8.83 3.75 4.50
CA ILE A 66 -7.50 3.54 5.08
C ILE A 66 -7.58 2.55 6.24
N ALA A 67 -8.52 2.74 7.18
CA ALA A 67 -8.69 1.82 8.30
C ALA A 67 -9.01 0.38 7.83
N LYS A 68 -9.88 0.26 6.82
CA LYS A 68 -10.22 -1.03 6.21
C LYS A 68 -9.03 -1.70 5.51
N GLU A 69 -8.23 -0.92 4.79
CA GLU A 69 -7.05 -1.39 4.08
C GLU A 69 -5.96 -1.81 5.05
N ALA A 70 -5.62 -0.95 6.02
CA ALA A 70 -4.63 -1.22 7.05
C ALA A 70 -4.96 -2.50 7.82
N THR A 71 -6.22 -2.66 8.24
CA THR A 71 -6.69 -3.90 8.90
C THR A 71 -6.46 -5.14 8.02
N LYS A 72 -6.80 -5.06 6.73
CA LYS A 72 -6.64 -6.18 5.80
C LYS A 72 -5.18 -6.49 5.51
N SER A 73 -4.34 -5.46 5.36
CA SER A 73 -2.92 -5.61 5.10
C SER A 73 -2.22 -6.24 6.31
N SER A 74 -2.41 -5.69 7.52
CA SER A 74 -1.86 -6.26 8.76
C SER A 74 -2.32 -7.70 9.00
N LYS A 75 -3.55 -8.06 8.59
CA LYS A 75 -4.04 -9.45 8.66
C LYS A 75 -3.23 -10.43 7.79
N ILE A 76 -2.62 -9.98 6.69
CA ILE A 76 -1.73 -10.81 5.86
C ILE A 76 -0.44 -11.13 6.63
N GLU A 77 0.00 -10.22 7.50
CA GLU A 77 1.21 -10.35 8.31
C GLU A 77 0.98 -11.11 9.64
N GLY A 78 -0.28 -11.35 9.99
CA GLY A 78 -0.68 -12.21 11.11
C GLY A 78 -1.49 -11.51 12.21
N THR A 79 -1.69 -10.19 12.09
CA THR A 79 -2.44 -9.36 13.04
C THR A 79 -3.91 -9.77 13.10
N LYS A 80 -4.49 -9.83 14.30
CA LYS A 80 -5.88 -10.24 14.54
C LYS A 80 -6.74 -9.08 15.04
N THR A 81 -6.76 -8.00 14.26
CA THR A 81 -7.59 -6.82 14.52
C THR A 81 -8.76 -6.76 13.54
N ASN A 82 -9.94 -6.36 14.02
CA ASN A 82 -11.09 -6.04 13.19
C ASN A 82 -11.21 -4.53 12.99
N ILE A 83 -11.85 -4.10 11.89
CA ILE A 83 -12.01 -2.67 11.58
C ILE A 83 -12.75 -1.92 12.69
N GLU A 84 -13.73 -2.55 13.34
CA GLU A 84 -14.49 -1.95 14.46
C GLU A 84 -13.57 -1.60 15.62
N GLU A 85 -12.57 -2.43 15.90
CA GLU A 85 -11.59 -2.22 16.97
C GLU A 85 -10.63 -1.08 16.62
N VAL A 86 -10.29 -0.91 15.35
CA VAL A 86 -9.44 0.20 14.86
C VAL A 86 -10.09 1.57 15.06
N LEU A 87 -11.43 1.62 15.09
CA LEU A 87 -12.18 2.86 15.30
C LEU A 87 -12.35 3.22 16.78
N LEU A 88 -11.98 2.31 17.70
CA LEU A 88 -12.01 2.57 19.14
C LEU A 88 -10.77 3.33 19.59
N ASP A 89 -10.93 4.08 20.68
CA ASP A 89 -9.80 4.61 21.43
C ASP A 89 -9.02 3.47 22.11
N LYS A 90 -7.71 3.66 22.31
CA LYS A 90 -6.83 2.64 22.88
C LYS A 90 -7.34 2.07 24.22
N ASP A 91 -7.96 2.92 25.03
CA ASP A 91 -8.47 2.56 26.35
C ASP A 91 -9.68 1.61 26.28
N ASP A 92 -10.48 1.70 25.20
CA ASP A 92 -11.64 0.86 24.94
C ASP A 92 -11.29 -0.47 24.26
N VAL A 93 -10.03 -0.63 23.83
CA VAL A 93 -9.51 -1.89 23.28
C VAL A 93 -9.04 -2.78 24.42
N ASN A 94 -9.49 -4.04 24.41
CA ASN A 94 -9.04 -5.07 25.34
C ASN A 94 -7.51 -5.17 25.34
N GLU A 95 -6.89 -5.20 26.53
CA GLU A 95 -5.44 -5.19 26.72
C GLU A 95 -4.71 -6.23 25.87
N GLU A 96 -5.29 -7.42 25.73
CA GLU A 96 -4.73 -8.52 24.94
C GLU A 96 -4.60 -8.21 23.43
N LYS A 97 -5.41 -7.26 22.93
CA LYS A 97 -5.46 -6.85 21.51
C LYS A 97 -4.78 -5.51 21.24
N ARG A 98 -4.31 -4.81 22.27
CA ARG A 98 -3.73 -3.46 22.12
C ARG A 98 -2.48 -3.46 21.24
N ASN A 99 -1.68 -4.52 21.26
CA ASN A 99 -0.50 -4.65 20.40
C ASN A 99 -0.89 -4.69 18.91
N ASP A 100 -1.83 -5.57 18.57
CA ASP A 100 -2.35 -5.74 17.21
C ASP A 100 -3.10 -4.48 16.73
N TRP A 101 -3.81 -3.79 17.63
CA TRP A 101 -4.41 -2.50 17.34
C TRP A 101 -3.36 -1.41 17.06
N GLU A 102 -2.31 -1.34 17.88
CA GLU A 102 -1.24 -0.36 17.75
C GLU A 102 -0.47 -0.53 16.44
N GLU A 103 -0.28 -1.76 15.98
CA GLU A 103 0.30 -2.05 14.66
C GLU A 103 -0.53 -1.42 13.51
N VAL A 104 -1.86 -1.58 13.55
CA VAL A 104 -2.74 -0.99 12.54
C VAL A 104 -2.72 0.54 12.63
N GLN A 105 -2.74 1.12 13.83
CA GLN A 105 -2.63 2.58 13.99
C GLN A 105 -1.30 3.13 13.47
N ASN A 106 -0.20 2.41 13.70
CA ASN A 106 1.12 2.77 13.19
C ASN A 106 1.14 2.76 11.66
N TYR A 107 0.50 1.78 11.01
CA TYR A 107 0.33 1.76 9.56
C TYR A 107 -0.39 3.01 9.05
N ILE A 108 -1.54 3.34 9.66
CA ILE A 108 -2.34 4.52 9.28
C ILE A 108 -1.54 5.82 9.47
N SER A 109 -0.85 5.94 10.61
CA SER A 109 -0.01 7.10 10.93
C SER A 109 1.15 7.27 9.94
N ALA A 110 1.82 6.17 9.57
CA ALA A 110 2.89 6.17 8.58
C ALA A 110 2.38 6.59 7.19
N LEU A 111 1.22 6.08 6.76
CA LEU A 111 0.60 6.45 5.50
C LEU A 111 0.27 7.95 5.44
N ASN A 112 -0.40 8.47 6.47
CA ASN A 112 -0.75 9.89 6.56
C ASN A 112 0.50 10.78 6.57
N SER A 113 1.52 10.39 7.32
CA SER A 113 2.81 11.10 7.34
C SER A 113 3.48 11.11 5.96
N ALA A 114 3.42 10.01 5.21
CA ALA A 114 3.96 9.93 3.86
C ALA A 114 3.20 10.84 2.88
N ILE A 115 1.87 10.90 2.97
CA ILE A 115 1.03 11.80 2.17
C ILE A 115 1.41 13.27 2.44
N GLU A 116 1.54 13.66 3.70
CA GLU A 116 1.94 15.02 4.07
C GLU A 116 3.36 15.36 3.59
N ASN A 117 4.28 14.39 3.59
CA ASN A 117 5.61 14.59 3.04
C ASN A 117 5.61 14.71 1.52
N LEU A 118 4.75 13.96 0.82
CA LEU A 118 4.62 14.03 -0.63
C LEU A 118 4.20 15.43 -1.10
N LYS A 119 3.29 16.10 -0.35
CA LYS A 119 2.87 17.48 -0.61
C LYS A 119 4.02 18.51 -0.54
N LYS A 120 5.16 18.16 0.07
CA LYS A 120 6.35 19.03 0.16
C LYS A 120 7.36 18.79 -0.97
N LEU A 121 7.22 17.67 -1.69
CA LEU A 121 8.12 17.27 -2.78
C LEU A 121 7.58 17.63 -4.17
N LEU A 122 6.26 17.85 -4.26
CA LEU A 122 5.56 18.36 -5.43
C LEU A 122 5.47 19.89 -5.38
#